data_AF-A0A382QIG7-F1
#
_entry.id   AF-A0A382QIG7-F1
#
_cell.length_a   1.000
_cell.length_b   1.000
_cell.length_c   1.000
_cell.angle_alpha   90.00
_cell.angle_beta   90.00
_cell.angle_gamma   90.00
#
_symmetry.space_group_name_H-M   'P 1'
#
loop_
_entity.id
_entity.type
_entity.pdbx_description
1 polymer ?
#
loop_
_entity_poly.entity_id
_entity_poly.type
_entity_poly.pdbx_seq_one_letter_code
_entity_poly.pdbx_strand_id
1 'polypeptide(L)' 'MVISLRRFLSFVAVISFCTNVLAVFAKEVKFDFQFGGKGNDGGKFSDKTLFSFDQEGAIYIADNGKGTRK' A
#
# COMPACT_ATOMS: atom_id res chain seq x y z
N MET A 1 36.11 31.29 -15.68
CA MET A 1 34.96 30.85 -14.86
C MET A 1 35.30 29.49 -14.26
N VAL A 2 36.01 29.45 -13.13
CA VAL A 2 36.42 28.19 -12.47
C VAL A 2 35.47 27.99 -11.31
N ILE A 3 34.43 27.19 -11.52
CA ILE A 3 33.57 26.73 -10.42
C ILE A 3 34.49 25.91 -9.51
N SER A 4 34.66 26.35 -8.25
CA SER A 4 35.52 25.66 -7.28
C SER A 4 35.17 24.18 -7.23
N LEU A 5 36.16 23.31 -7.46
CA LEU A 5 36.01 21.85 -7.47
C LEU A 5 35.28 21.31 -6.23
N ARG A 6 35.42 21.99 -5.09
CA ARG A 6 34.71 21.68 -3.85
C ARG A 6 33.19 21.89 -3.96
N ARG A 7 32.74 22.99 -4.59
CA ARG A 7 31.29 23.24 -4.83
C ARG A 7 30.70 22.23 -5.81
N PHE A 8 31.49 21.79 -6.79
CA PHE A 8 31.07 20.78 -7.76
C PHE A 8 30.89 19.40 -7.09
N LEU A 9 31.87 18.98 -6.28
CA LEU A 9 31.81 17.70 -5.55
C LEU A 9 30.66 17.65 -4.54
N SER A 10 30.39 18.74 -3.81
CA SER A 10 29.22 18.81 -2.92
C SER A 10 27.90 18.63 -3.67
N PHE A 11 27.78 19.20 -4.87
CA PHE A 11 26.55 19.11 -5.68
C PHE A 11 26.31 17.68 -6.16
N VAL A 12 27.36 16.98 -6.61
CA VAL A 12 27.31 15.58 -7.02
C VAL A 12 26.93 14.66 -5.85
N ALA A 13 27.50 14.90 -4.66
CA ALA A 13 27.17 14.14 -3.46
C ALA A 13 25.70 14.30 -3.05
N VAL A 14 25.16 15.52 -3.11
CA VAL A 14 23.75 15.80 -2.82
C VAL A 14 22.83 15.11 -3.83
N ILE A 15 23.15 15.17 -5.14
CA ILE A 15 22.37 14.48 -6.18
C ILE A 15 22.37 12.96 -5.97
N SER A 16 23.54 12.37 -5.71
CA SER A 16 23.67 10.92 -5.47
C SER A 16 22.89 10.46 -4.24
N PHE A 17 22.90 11.25 -3.16
CA PHE A 17 22.08 10.97 -1.99
C PHE A 17 20.58 11.05 -2.30
N CYS A 18 20.14 12.10 -2.99
CA CYS A 18 18.73 12.27 -3.36
C CYS A 18 18.19 11.13 -4.25
N THR A 19 18.97 10.67 -5.23
CA THR A 19 18.54 9.56 -6.11
C THR A 19 18.45 8.24 -5.36
N ASN A 20 19.39 7.96 -4.46
CA ASN A 20 19.36 6.74 -3.64
C ASN A 20 18.16 6.73 -2.70
N VAL A 21 17.84 7.88 -2.09
CA VAL A 21 16.67 8.03 -1.22
C VAL A 21 15.37 7.84 -2.01
N LEU A 22 15.23 8.46 -3.18
CA LEU A 22 14.05 8.29 -4.04
C LEU A 22 13.85 6.86 -4.53
N ALA A 23 14.94 6.14 -4.84
CA ALA A 23 14.88 4.74 -5.26
C ALA A 23 14.37 3.79 -4.14
N VAL A 24 14.66 4.09 -2.88
CA VAL A 24 14.17 3.30 -1.73
C VAL A 24 12.67 3.51 -1.49
N PHE A 25 12.13 4.68 -1.85
CA PHE A 25 10.71 5.01 -1.67
C PHE A 25 9.83 4.67 -2.87
N ALA A 26 10.40 4.36 -4.03
CA ALA A 26 9.68 3.85 -5.19
C ALA A 26 9.37 2.36 -5.02
N LYS A 27 8.62 1.99 -3.97
CA LYS A 27 8.05 0.65 -3.88
C LYS A 27 6.82 0.60 -4.79
N GLU A 28 6.97 -0.02 -5.94
CA GLU A 28 5.84 -0.25 -6.86
C GLU A 28 4.78 -1.11 -6.16
N VAL A 29 3.58 -0.56 -5.98
CA VAL A 29 2.46 -1.30 -5.41
C VAL A 29 1.75 -2.01 -6.55
N LYS A 30 2.00 -3.32 -6.66
CA LYS A 30 1.31 -4.18 -7.61
C LYS A 30 0.07 -4.77 -6.95
N PHE A 31 -1.08 -4.70 -7.63
CA PHE A 31 -2.26 -5.46 -7.23
C PHE A 31 -1.95 -6.96 -7.29
N ASP A 32 -2.22 -7.65 -6.19
CA ASP A 32 -1.99 -9.10 -6.08
C ASP A 32 -3.31 -9.85 -6.29
N PHE A 33 -4.28 -9.65 -5.39
CA PHE A 33 -5.61 -10.25 -5.51
C PHE A 33 -6.67 -9.50 -4.70
N GLN A 34 -7.93 -9.86 -4.95
CA GLN A 34 -9.10 -9.44 -4.17
C GLN A 34 -10.03 -10.65 -3.99
N PHE A 35 -10.69 -10.73 -2.84
CA PHE A 35 -11.81 -11.64 -2.60
C PHE A 35 -12.99 -10.85 -2.03
N GLY A 36 -14.20 -11.43 -2.11
CA GLY A 36 -15.39 -10.78 -1.56
C GLY A 36 -16.12 -9.84 -2.53
N GLY A 37 -16.66 -8.77 -1.95
CA GLY A 37 -17.39 -7.70 -2.63
C GLY A 37 -18.79 -7.52 -2.06
N LYS A 38 -19.42 -6.38 -2.34
CA LYS A 38 -20.76 -6.08 -1.84
C LYS A 38 -21.81 -7.06 -2.38
N GLY A 39 -22.65 -7.62 -1.51
CA GLY A 39 -23.76 -8.49 -1.91
C GLY A 39 -24.23 -9.43 -0.80
N ASN A 40 -25.26 -10.22 -1.10
CA ASN A 40 -25.86 -11.18 -0.17
C ASN A 40 -25.64 -12.66 -0.58
N ASP A 41 -24.92 -12.88 -1.68
CA ASP A 41 -24.64 -14.21 -2.22
C ASP A 41 -23.37 -14.81 -1.59
N GLY A 42 -23.13 -16.10 -1.83
CA GLY A 42 -21.94 -16.79 -1.34
C GLY A 42 -20.64 -16.06 -1.70
N GLY A 43 -19.80 -15.79 -0.71
CA GLY A 43 -18.56 -15.05 -0.89
C GLY A 43 -18.74 -13.54 -1.12
N LYS A 44 -19.90 -12.97 -0.80
CA LYS A 44 -20.14 -11.52 -0.75
C LYS A 44 -20.40 -11.07 0.68
N PHE A 45 -20.24 -9.76 0.89
CA PHE A 45 -20.36 -9.11 2.18
C PHE A 45 -21.32 -7.93 2.13
N SER A 46 -21.99 -7.62 3.24
CA SER A 46 -22.88 -6.46 3.32
C SER A 46 -22.13 -5.13 3.46
N ASP A 47 -22.88 -4.04 3.49
CA ASP A 47 -22.39 -2.70 3.81
C ASP A 47 -22.02 -2.51 5.29
N LYS A 48 -22.33 -3.47 6.17
CA LYS A 48 -22.01 -3.44 7.61
C LYS A 48 -20.86 -4.38 7.99
N THR A 49 -19.94 -4.59 7.06
CA THR A 49 -18.81 -5.50 7.23
C THR A 49 -17.67 -4.83 7.97
N LEU A 50 -17.15 -5.51 9.00
CA LEU A 50 -15.94 -5.13 9.71
C LEU A 50 -14.86 -6.18 9.45
N PHE A 51 -13.59 -5.75 9.45
CA PHE A 51 -12.45 -6.65 9.31
C PHE A 51 -11.31 -6.28 10.27
N SER A 52 -10.53 -7.27 10.66
CA SER A 52 -9.31 -7.12 11.46
C SER A 52 -8.28 -8.19 11.06
N PHE A 53 -7.03 -7.96 11.44
CA PHE A 53 -5.90 -8.86 11.20
C PHE A 53 -5.25 -9.24 12.53
N ASP A 54 -4.77 -10.47 12.66
CA ASP A 54 -3.86 -10.85 13.73
C ASP A 54 -2.38 -10.58 13.36
N GLN A 55 -1.45 -11.02 14.21
CA GLN A 55 -0.02 -10.78 14.03
C GLN A 55 0.57 -11.64 12.90
N GLU A 56 -0.05 -12.77 12.62
CA GLU A 56 0.29 -13.72 11.57
C GLU A 56 -0.31 -13.34 10.20
N GLY A 57 -1.22 -12.36 10.18
CA GLY A 57 -1.85 -11.83 8.98
C GLY A 57 -3.14 -12.54 8.58
N ALA A 58 -3.73 -13.36 9.45
CA ALA A 58 -5.04 -13.93 9.21
C ALA A 58 -6.12 -12.85 9.28
N ILE A 59 -7.12 -12.95 8.40
CA ILE A 59 -8.18 -11.95 8.25
C ILE A 59 -9.44 -12.45 8.95
N TYR A 60 -9.92 -11.68 9.92
CA TYR A 60 -11.18 -11.93 10.61
C TYR A 60 -12.24 -10.99 10.05
N ILE A 61 -13.35 -11.54 9.57
CA ILE A 61 -14.43 -10.78 8.94
C ILE A 61 -15.72 -11.01 9.73
N ALA A 62 -16.34 -9.91 10.15
CA ALA A 62 -17.65 -9.90 10.78
C ALA A 62 -18.64 -9.19 9.86
N ASP A 63 -19.52 -9.96 9.22
CA ASP A 63 -20.59 -9.41 8.39
C ASP A 63 -21.91 -9.37 9.18
N ASN A 64 -22.35 -8.15 9.52
CA ASN A 64 -23.60 -7.89 10.24
C ASN A 64 -24.77 -7.56 9.30
N GLY A 65 -24.66 -7.95 8.03
CA GLY A 65 -25.70 -7.81 7.04
C GLY A 65 -26.95 -8.59 7.41
N LYS A 66 -28.12 -7.95 7.29
CA LYS A 66 -29.37 -8.71 7.29
C LYS A 66 -29.41 -9.48 5.98
N GLY A 67 -29.11 -10.78 6.04
CA GLY A 67 -29.41 -11.70 4.95
C GLY A 67 -30.92 -11.73 4.74
N THR A 68 -31.46 -10.80 3.94
CA THR A 68 -32.83 -10.92 3.46
C THR A 68 -32.83 -12.13 2.53
N ARG A 69 -33.09 -13.31 3.10
CA ARG A 69 -33.50 -14.47 2.31
C ARG A 69 -34.73 -13.99 1.52
N LYS A 70 -34.58 -13.90 0.20
CA LYS A 70 -35.74 -13.95 -0.67
C LYS A 70 -36.28 -15.38 -0.66
#